data_AF-A0A2V6S6G9-F1
#
_entry.id   AF-A0A2V6S6G9-F1
#
_cell.length_a   1.000
_cell.length_b   1.000
_cell.length_c   1.000
_cell.angle_alpha   90.00
_cell.angle_beta   90.00
_cell.angle_gamma   90.00
#
_symmetry.space_group_name_H-M   'P 1'
#
loop_
_entity.id
_entity.type
_entity.pdbx_description
1 polymer ?
#
loop_
_entity_poly.entity_id
_entity_poly.type
_entity_poly.pdbx_seq_one_letter_code
_entity_poly.pdbx_strand_id
1 'polypeptide(L)'
;QLIENYMNRHRLTWRDPKVSLLDLQYHDIRPDKGVYYRLVANDHVDRITDDETIEQAKHVPPQTTRARLRGEFIRQANLKGKDYRVDWVYLKLNDPERETILCKDPFQSHDERVERLIRSF
;
A
#
# COMPACT_ATOMS: atom_id res chain seq x y z
N GLN A 1 20.56 18.97 4.72
CA GLN A 1 20.30 20.01 3.69
C GLN A 1 19.01 20.80 3.93
N LEU A 2 17.79 20.25 3.81
CA LEU A 2 16.53 21.03 3.98
C LEU A 2 16.45 21.78 5.32
N ILE A 3 16.54 21.05 6.43
CA ILE A 3 16.38 21.59 7.77
C ILE A 3 17.49 22.60 8.09
N GLU A 4 18.73 22.28 7.75
CA GLU A 4 19.87 23.19 7.95
C GLU A 4 19.72 24.50 7.18
N ASN A 5 19.26 24.44 5.92
CA ASN A 5 18.99 25.63 5.12
C ASN A 5 17.88 26.49 5.74
N TYR A 6 16.81 25.87 6.22
CA TYR A 6 15.73 26.55 6.92
C TYR A 6 16.23 27.20 8.22
N MET A 7 17.03 26.48 9.01
CA MET A 7 17.64 27.00 10.23
C MET A 7 18.56 28.19 9.96
N ASN A 8 19.45 28.09 8.97
CA ASN A 8 20.37 29.16 8.60
C ASN A 8 19.62 30.42 8.13
N ARG A 9 18.57 30.24 7.30
CA ARG A 9 17.74 31.36 6.81
C ARG A 9 16.99 32.07 7.92
N HIS A 10 16.51 31.33 8.91
CA HIS A 10 15.68 31.85 10.01
C HIS A 10 16.45 32.06 11.32
N ARG A 11 17.77 31.84 11.34
CA ARG A 11 18.65 31.91 12.53
C ARG A 11 18.14 31.06 13.70
N LEU A 12 17.70 29.84 13.39
CA LEU A 12 17.14 28.90 14.38
C LEU A 12 18.21 27.92 14.86
N THR A 13 17.94 27.30 16.01
CA THR A 13 18.72 26.16 16.52
C THR A 13 17.93 24.87 16.35
N TRP A 14 18.59 23.71 16.48
CA TRP A 14 17.96 22.40 16.38
C TRP A 14 16.85 22.16 17.42
N ARG A 15 16.84 22.93 18.52
CA ARG A 15 15.84 22.84 19.58
C ARG A 15 14.61 23.73 19.34
N ASP A 16 14.62 24.52 18.27
CA ASP A 16 13.49 25.40 17.98
C ASP A 16 12.26 24.55 17.56
N PRO A 17 11.07 24.77 18.15
CA PRO A 17 9.87 24.01 17.80
C PRO A 17 9.50 24.06 16.31
N LYS A 18 9.87 25.13 15.59
CA LYS A 18 9.64 25.23 14.14
C LYS A 18 10.46 24.22 13.35
N VAL A 19 11.65 23.86 13.83
CA VAL A 19 12.49 22.84 13.22
C VAL A 19 11.86 21.46 13.40
N SER A 20 11.38 21.15 14.60
CA SER A 20 10.63 19.91 14.86
C SER A 20 9.33 19.83 14.06
N LEU A 21 8.63 20.96 13.90
CA LEU A 21 7.44 21.02 13.05
C LEU A 21 7.77 20.76 11.58
N LEU A 22 8.88 21.32 11.06
CA LEU A 22 9.31 21.09 9.68
C LEU A 22 9.63 19.61 9.44
N ASP A 23 10.30 18.96 10.39
CA ASP A 23 10.57 17.52 10.36
C ASP A 23 9.27 16.70 10.31
N LEU A 24 8.29 17.04 11.15
CA LEU A 24 6.97 16.41 11.11
C LEU A 24 6.24 16.65 9.77
N GLN A 25 6.26 17.89 9.26
CA GLN A 25 5.61 18.26 8.00
C GLN A 25 6.25 17.60 6.77
N TYR A 26 7.51 17.19 6.85
CA TYR A 26 8.14 16.39 5.81
C TYR A 26 7.44 15.04 5.60
N HIS A 27 6.92 14.45 6.68
CA HIS A 27 6.28 13.14 6.68
C HIS A 27 4.75 13.20 6.49
N ASP A 28 4.18 14.38 6.21
CA ASP A 28 2.76 14.51 5.91
C ASP A 28 2.46 13.88 4.53
N ILE A 29 1.65 12.82 4.53
CA ILE A 29 1.34 12.01 3.34
C ILE A 29 0.38 12.70 2.36
N ARG A 30 -0.18 13.87 2.70
CA ARG A 30 -1.08 14.62 1.83
C ARG A 30 -0.29 15.34 0.71
N PRO A 31 -0.55 15.05 -0.59
CA PRO A 31 0.22 15.61 -1.69
C PRO A 31 0.25 17.14 -1.75
N ASP A 32 -0.83 17.81 -1.32
CA ASP A 32 -0.99 19.27 -1.32
C ASP A 32 -0.31 19.97 -0.13
N LYS A 33 0.13 19.22 0.89
CA LYS A 33 0.63 19.79 2.16
C LYS A 33 2.04 19.36 2.52
N GLY A 34 2.38 18.10 2.25
CA GLY A 34 3.65 17.51 2.63
C GLY A 34 4.84 18.26 2.05
N VAL A 35 5.85 18.52 2.90
CA VAL A 35 7.08 19.17 2.43
C VAL A 35 7.81 18.27 1.43
N TYR A 36 7.77 16.94 1.63
CA TYR A 36 8.30 15.97 0.68
C TYR A 36 7.75 16.18 -0.74
N TYR A 37 6.43 16.25 -0.91
CA TYR A 37 5.81 16.41 -2.22
C TYR A 37 6.15 17.74 -2.88
N ARG A 38 6.31 18.81 -2.10
CA ARG A 38 6.83 20.10 -2.62
C ARG A 38 8.27 19.98 -3.11
N LEU A 39 9.11 19.19 -2.45
CA LEU A 39 10.49 18.95 -2.91
C LEU A 39 10.52 18.11 -4.18
N VAL A 40 9.68 17.08 -4.27
CA VAL A 40 9.50 16.28 -5.49
C VAL A 40 9.07 17.17 -6.66
N ALA A 41 8.10 18.06 -6.46
CA ALA A 41 7.64 18.98 -7.51
C ALA A 41 8.69 20.00 -7.98
N ASN A 42 9.73 20.24 -7.18
CA ASN A 42 10.85 21.13 -7.50
C ASN A 42 12.14 20.37 -7.86
N ASP A 43 12.04 19.08 -8.20
CA ASP A 43 13.17 18.24 -8.63
C ASP A 43 14.31 18.15 -7.59
N HIS A 44 13.95 18.18 -6.30
CA HIS A 44 14.88 18.06 -5.18
C HIS A 44 14.93 16.66 -4.56
N VAL A 45 14.23 15.69 -5.14
CA VAL A 45 14.16 14.30 -4.67
C VAL A 45 14.20 13.36 -5.86
N ASP A 46 15.19 12.47 -5.88
CA ASP A 46 15.27 11.40 -6.86
C ASP A 46 14.18 10.36 -6.58
N ARG A 47 13.33 10.13 -7.58
CA ARG A 47 12.25 9.13 -7.50
C ARG A 47 12.72 7.79 -8.05
N ILE A 48 12.31 6.70 -7.40
CA ILE A 48 12.57 5.32 -7.87
C ILE A 48 11.44 4.75 -8.75
N THR A 49 10.31 5.46 -8.84
CA THR A 49 9.12 5.06 -9.60
C THR A 49 8.24 6.27 -9.93
N ASP A 50 7.36 6.12 -10.92
CA ASP A 50 6.42 7.12 -11.41
C ASP A 50 5.04 7.05 -10.74
N ASP A 51 4.20 8.06 -10.99
CA ASP A 51 2.85 8.15 -10.42
C ASP A 51 1.90 7.10 -10.99
N GLU A 52 2.08 6.70 -12.26
CA GLU A 52 1.24 5.70 -12.92
C GLU A 52 1.38 4.33 -12.24
N THR A 53 2.62 3.93 -11.96
CA THR A 53 2.95 2.69 -11.24
C THR A 53 2.36 2.70 -9.82
N ILE A 54 2.41 3.85 -9.13
CA ILE A 54 1.82 4.01 -7.80
C ILE A 54 0.30 3.89 -7.86
N GLU A 55 -0.36 4.58 -8.81
CA GLU A 55 -1.81 4.50 -8.98
C GLU A 55 -2.27 3.08 -9.31
N GLN A 56 -1.55 2.37 -10.18
CA GLN A 56 -1.84 0.98 -10.49
C GLN A 56 -1.72 0.08 -9.25
N ALA A 57 -0.67 0.27 -8.44
CA ALA A 57 -0.40 -0.55 -7.26
C ALA A 57 -1.46 -0.42 -6.16
N LYS A 58 -2.26 0.67 -6.15
CA LYS A 58 -3.42 0.82 -5.24
C LYS A 58 -4.50 -0.23 -5.49
N HIS A 59 -4.62 -0.71 -6.72
CA HIS A 59 -5.71 -1.58 -7.16
C HIS A 59 -5.24 -2.97 -7.59
N VAL A 60 -4.00 -3.08 -8.06
CA VAL A 60 -3.42 -4.31 -8.58
C VAL A 60 -2.39 -4.83 -7.57
N PRO A 61 -2.63 -5.99 -6.94
CA PRO A 61 -1.65 -6.58 -6.03
C PRO A 61 -0.39 -7.04 -6.78
N PRO A 62 0.73 -7.30 -6.08
CA PRO A 62 1.90 -7.91 -6.69
C PRO A 62 1.58 -9.26 -7.35
N GLN A 63 1.88 -9.41 -8.64
CA GLN A 63 1.49 -10.56 -9.45
C GLN A 63 2.35 -11.81 -9.22
N THR A 64 3.46 -11.67 -8.50
CA THR A 64 4.48 -12.70 -8.26
C THR A 64 4.40 -13.33 -6.87
N THR A 65 3.39 -12.97 -6.06
CA THR A 65 3.23 -13.48 -4.69
C THR A 65 1.79 -13.91 -4.44
N ARG A 66 1.54 -14.56 -3.28
CA ARG A 66 0.19 -14.90 -2.83
C ARG A 66 -0.76 -13.70 -2.69
N ALA A 67 -0.24 -12.46 -2.68
CA ALA A 67 -1.08 -11.27 -2.71
C ALA A 67 -1.98 -11.22 -3.95
N ARG A 68 -1.53 -11.77 -5.09
CA ARG A 68 -2.35 -11.95 -6.30
C ARG A 68 -3.60 -12.80 -6.00
N LEU A 69 -3.42 -13.97 -5.39
CA LEU A 69 -4.51 -14.89 -5.04
C LEU A 69 -5.54 -14.22 -4.14
N ARG A 70 -5.07 -13.53 -3.08
CA ARG A 70 -5.93 -12.82 -2.14
C ARG A 70 -6.68 -11.67 -2.81
N GLY A 71 -6.00 -10.85 -3.61
CA GLY A 71 -6.62 -9.73 -4.31
C GLY A 71 -7.68 -10.18 -5.30
N GLU A 72 -7.41 -11.24 -6.07
CA GLU A 72 -8.39 -11.78 -7.01
C GLU A 72 -9.61 -12.38 -6.29
N PHE A 73 -9.40 -13.12 -5.20
CA PHE A 73 -10.49 -13.65 -4.37
C PHE A 73 -11.39 -12.52 -3.84
N ILE A 74 -10.80 -11.47 -3.24
CA ILE A 74 -11.52 -10.31 -2.71
C ILE A 74 -12.30 -9.60 -3.82
N ARG A 75 -11.65 -9.35 -4.96
CA ARG A 75 -12.26 -8.67 -6.11
C ARG A 75 -13.49 -9.41 -6.61
N GLN A 76 -13.36 -10.71 -6.84
CA GLN A 76 -14.45 -11.54 -7.37
C GLN A 76 -15.58 -11.72 -6.35
N ALA A 77 -15.26 -11.85 -5.06
CA ALA A 77 -16.27 -11.98 -4.01
C ALA A 77 -17.10 -10.70 -3.87
N ASN A 78 -16.44 -9.52 -3.92
CA ASN A 78 -17.12 -8.22 -3.93
C ASN A 78 -18.03 -8.06 -5.16
N LEU A 79 -17.55 -8.42 -6.35
CA LEU A 79 -18.35 -8.35 -7.59
C LEU A 79 -19.60 -9.25 -7.56
N LYS A 80 -19.54 -10.36 -6.81
CA LYS A 80 -20.63 -11.34 -6.67
C LYS A 80 -21.45 -11.15 -5.39
N GLY A 81 -21.16 -10.12 -4.60
CA GLY A 81 -21.86 -9.85 -3.33
C GLY A 81 -21.75 -10.99 -2.31
N LYS A 82 -20.60 -11.66 -2.25
CA LYS A 82 -20.35 -12.76 -1.31
C LYS A 82 -19.70 -12.26 -0.04
N ASP A 83 -20.16 -12.76 1.09
CA ASP A 83 -19.52 -12.54 2.38
C ASP A 83 -18.33 -13.49 2.58
N TYR A 84 -17.20 -12.93 3.02
CA TYR A 84 -15.95 -13.67 3.21
C TYR A 84 -15.16 -13.20 4.43
N ARG A 85 -14.14 -13.99 4.78
CA ARG A 85 -13.07 -13.63 5.71
C ARG A 85 -11.72 -13.99 5.09
N VAL A 86 -10.77 -13.10 5.23
CA VAL A 86 -9.42 -13.24 4.67
C VAL A 86 -8.38 -12.80 5.69
N ASP A 87 -7.21 -13.44 5.60
CA ASP A 87 -6.00 -13.08 6.33
C ASP A 87 -4.80 -13.18 5.35
N TRP A 88 -3.57 -13.06 5.83
CA TRP A 88 -2.35 -13.26 5.07
C TRP A 88 -2.17 -14.69 4.57
N VAL A 89 -2.72 -15.68 5.29
CA VAL A 89 -2.49 -17.11 5.03
C VAL A 89 -3.76 -17.90 4.73
N TYR A 90 -4.96 -17.33 4.87
CA TYR A 90 -6.18 -18.06 4.57
C TYR A 90 -7.24 -17.22 3.86
N LEU A 91 -8.05 -17.91 3.05
CA LEU A 91 -9.21 -17.37 2.33
C LEU A 91 -10.43 -18.25 2.67
N LYS A 92 -11.55 -17.64 3.06
CA LYS A 92 -12.77 -18.36 3.46
C LYS A 92 -14.02 -17.60 3.02
N LEU A 93 -14.99 -18.31 2.45
CA LEU A 93 -16.36 -17.82 2.31
C LEU A 93 -17.16 -18.09 3.59
N ASN A 94 -18.06 -17.18 3.97
CA ASN A 94 -18.84 -17.32 5.21
C ASN A 94 -19.98 -18.36 5.13
N ASP A 95 -19.94 -19.23 4.12
CA ASP A 95 -20.82 -20.37 3.92
C ASP A 95 -20.36 -21.55 4.81
N PRO A 96 -21.23 -22.12 5.68
CA PRO A 96 -20.86 -23.21 6.58
C PRO A 96 -20.28 -24.45 5.89
N GLU A 97 -20.67 -24.72 4.65
CA GLU A 97 -20.24 -25.91 3.91
C GLU A 97 -18.90 -25.73 3.21
N ARG A 98 -18.34 -24.52 3.19
CA ARG A 98 -17.14 -24.21 2.40
C ARG A 98 -15.85 -24.28 3.20
N GLU A 99 -14.89 -25.01 2.64
CA GLU A 99 -13.56 -25.17 3.20
C GLU A 99 -12.75 -23.87 3.21
N THR A 100 -11.86 -23.78 4.19
CA THR A 100 -10.87 -22.69 4.28
C THR A 100 -9.63 -23.06 3.49
N ILE A 101 -9.22 -22.21 2.56
CA ILE A 101 -8.01 -22.45 1.76
C ILE A 101 -6.83 -21.77 2.43
N LEU A 102 -5.77 -22.53 2.70
CA LEU A 102 -4.51 -22.04 3.25
C LEU A 102 -3.49 -21.74 2.15
N CYS A 103 -3.02 -20.50 2.10
CA CYS A 103 -1.98 -19.96 1.21
C CYS A 103 -0.69 -19.72 2.01
N LYS A 104 -0.03 -20.81 2.44
CA LYS A 104 1.12 -20.74 3.35
C LYS A 104 2.39 -20.21 2.68
N ASP A 105 2.62 -20.56 1.42
CA ASP A 105 3.79 -20.11 0.66
C ASP A 105 3.59 -18.64 0.21
N PRO A 106 4.44 -17.69 0.65
CA PRO A 106 4.33 -16.30 0.21
C PRO A 106 4.65 -16.09 -1.28
N PHE A 107 5.43 -16.98 -1.91
CA PHE A 107 5.85 -16.87 -3.31
C PHE A 107 4.89 -17.53 -4.30
N GLN A 108 3.94 -18.33 -3.81
CA GLN A 108 2.94 -18.97 -4.64
C GLN A 108 1.87 -17.95 -5.08
N SER A 109 1.92 -17.54 -6.35
CA SER A 109 0.94 -16.61 -6.95
C SER A 109 -0.23 -17.28 -7.69
N HIS A 110 -0.19 -18.61 -7.83
CA HIS A 110 -1.20 -19.44 -8.49
C HIS A 110 -1.55 -20.66 -7.62
N ASP A 111 -2.83 -20.91 -7.41
CA ASP A 111 -3.34 -22.06 -6.64
C ASP A 111 -4.70 -22.47 -7.19
N GLU A 112 -4.78 -23.66 -7.76
CA GLU A 112 -6.01 -24.18 -8.37
C GLU A 112 -7.18 -24.26 -7.38
N ARG A 113 -6.90 -24.47 -6.08
CA ARG A 113 -7.95 -24.51 -5.05
C ARG A 113 -8.64 -23.15 -4.95
N VAL A 114 -7.86 -22.07 -5.00
CA VAL A 114 -8.38 -20.69 -4.98
C VAL A 114 -9.16 -20.40 -6.26
N GLU A 115 -8.65 -20.82 -7.42
CA GLU A 115 -9.36 -20.66 -8.69
C GLU A 115 -10.70 -21.40 -8.71
N ARG A 116 -10.74 -22.64 -8.21
CA ARG A 116 -11.99 -23.41 -8.07
C ARG A 116 -12.97 -22.71 -7.13
N LEU A 117 -12.48 -22.18 -6.01
CA LEU A 117 -13.31 -21.43 -5.07
C LEU A 117 -13.91 -20.18 -5.72
N ILE A 118 -13.12 -19.41 -6.47
CA ILE A 118 -13.59 -18.22 -7.19
C ILE A 118 -14.63 -18.58 -8.25
N ARG A 119 -14.42 -19.64 -9.03
CA ARG A 119 -15.40 -20.11 -10.03
C ARG A 119 -16.72 -20.56 -9.42
N SER A 120 -16.71 -20.92 -8.14
CA SER A 120 -17.88 -21.36 -7.39
C SER A 120 -18.62 -20.22 -6.67
N PHE A 121 -18.23 -18.96 -6.88
CA PHE A 121 -18.96 -17.80 -6.37
C PHE A 121 -20.34 -17.71 -7.01
#